data_AF-A8IJN9-F1
#
_entry.id   AF-A8IJN9-F1
#
_cell.length_a   1.000
_cell.length_b   1.000
_cell.length_c   1.000
_cell.angle_alpha   90.00
_cell.angle_beta   90.00
_cell.angle_gamma   90.00
#
_symmetry.space_group_name_H-M   'P 1'
#
loop_
_entity.id
_entity.type
_entity.pdbx_description
1 polymer ?
#
loop_
_entity_poly.entity_id
_entity_poly.type
_entity_poly.pdbx_seq_one_letter_code
_entity_poly.pdbx_strand_id
1 'polypeptide(L)'
;MCQRGAGMALLLLCAAAAGTIPARAASDGPSFDCRAARSKIEKAICADPALSALDRRIAAAYQKLLAALDAPGRTALRMDQRTFLEARDIQARRSDYDLKADLTGRAAFLESIEPVPRAGFAGTWTNVYGDVSGSTAGSGFKVEISTVQPYPSYPTCTLSASGAVSGNTLLVGGSEEERKDNDGWTVKLTREGATLSAELQRPREAEFGSPPFCGFRSTIDGSFFATRQPSGNPAR
;
A
#
# COMPACT_ATOMS: atom_id res chain seq x y z
N MET A 1 -25.68 36.96 79.84
CA MET A 1 -27.00 37.50 79.44
C MET A 1 -27.23 37.17 77.97
N CYS A 2 -28.42 36.65 77.66
CA CYS A 2 -29.04 36.52 76.33
C CYS A 2 -28.84 37.80 75.48
N GLN A 3 -28.94 37.83 74.14
CA GLN A 3 -29.98 37.21 73.32
C GLN A 3 -29.69 37.40 71.82
N ARG A 4 -29.83 36.30 71.07
CA ARG A 4 -30.44 36.10 69.74
C ARG A 4 -30.57 37.28 68.75
N GLY A 5 -30.06 37.06 67.54
CA GLY A 5 -30.58 37.63 66.29
C GLY A 5 -30.47 36.58 65.17
N ALA A 6 -31.61 36.13 64.66
CA ALA A 6 -31.75 35.13 63.61
C ALA A 6 -31.60 35.75 62.22
N GLY A 7 -31.20 34.95 61.22
CA GLY A 7 -31.60 35.21 59.83
C GLY A 7 -30.68 34.70 58.74
N MET A 8 -31.29 33.98 57.79
CA MET A 8 -30.84 33.66 56.43
C MET A 8 -29.85 32.48 56.26
N ALA A 9 -30.40 31.27 56.21
CA ALA A 9 -29.78 30.16 55.49
C ALA A 9 -29.91 30.41 53.98
N LEU A 10 -28.78 30.69 53.31
CA LEU A 10 -28.70 30.78 51.86
C LEU A 10 -28.20 29.44 51.31
N LEU A 11 -29.12 28.67 50.73
CA LEU A 11 -28.85 27.50 49.91
C LEU A 11 -28.06 27.94 48.66
N LEU A 12 -26.76 27.67 48.63
CA LEU A 12 -25.93 27.80 47.43
C LEU A 12 -26.04 26.50 46.61
N LEU A 13 -26.81 26.57 45.52
CA LEU A 13 -26.94 25.54 44.51
C LEU A 13 -25.58 25.24 43.85
N CYS A 14 -25.26 23.95 43.74
CA CYS A 14 -24.21 23.41 42.88
C CYS A 14 -24.42 23.82 41.42
N ALA A 15 -23.49 24.57 40.84
CA ALA A 15 -23.36 24.72 39.39
C ALA A 15 -22.13 23.93 38.92
N ALA A 16 -22.32 22.64 38.62
CA ALA A 16 -21.33 21.85 37.89
C ALA A 16 -21.31 22.34 36.44
N ALA A 17 -20.32 23.17 36.08
CA ALA A 17 -20.07 23.56 34.71
C ALA A 17 -19.56 22.33 33.93
N ALA A 18 -20.46 21.62 33.26
CA ALA A 18 -20.12 20.63 32.25
C ALA A 18 -19.50 21.35 31.05
N GLY A 19 -18.17 21.49 31.05
CA GLY A 19 -17.43 21.97 29.90
C GLY A 19 -17.57 20.98 28.75
N THR A 20 -18.34 21.34 27.74
CA THR A 20 -18.39 20.63 26.46
C THR A 20 -17.06 20.83 25.74
N ILE A 21 -16.25 19.77 25.67
CA ILE A 21 -15.08 19.76 24.80
C ILE A 21 -15.62 19.85 23.36
N PRO A 22 -15.29 20.90 22.58
CA PRO A 22 -15.73 20.96 21.19
C PRO A 22 -15.06 19.81 20.45
N ALA A 23 -15.87 18.86 19.96
CA ALA A 23 -15.42 17.90 18.97
C ALA A 23 -14.92 18.71 17.76
N ARG A 24 -13.63 18.58 17.42
CA ARG A 24 -13.12 19.12 16.16
C ARG A 24 -13.95 18.50 15.04
N ALA A 25 -14.80 19.29 14.39
CA ALA A 25 -15.48 18.87 13.19
C ALA A 25 -14.42 18.36 12.20
N ALA A 26 -14.60 17.13 11.71
CA ALA A 26 -13.79 16.63 10.61
C ALA A 26 -13.89 17.65 9.47
N SER A 27 -12.79 18.01 8.82
CA SER A 27 -12.85 18.97 7.71
C SER A 27 -13.86 18.48 6.68
N ASP A 28 -14.80 19.34 6.28
CA ASP A 28 -15.89 19.01 5.34
C ASP A 28 -15.41 18.73 3.90
N GLY A 29 -14.09 18.75 3.65
CA GLY A 29 -13.48 18.52 2.32
C GLY A 29 -12.28 17.58 2.34
N PRO A 30 -11.70 17.27 1.17
CA PRO A 30 -10.58 16.33 1.02
C PRO A 30 -9.28 16.89 1.64
N SER A 31 -8.17 16.17 1.49
CA SER A 31 -6.84 16.58 1.99
C SER A 31 -6.21 17.75 1.23
N PHE A 32 -6.90 18.30 0.22
CA PHE A 32 -6.48 19.44 -0.59
C PHE A 32 -7.58 20.51 -0.67
N ASP A 33 -7.22 21.73 -1.09
CA ASP A 33 -8.18 22.83 -1.27
C ASP A 33 -9.01 22.63 -2.54
N CYS A 34 -10.32 22.42 -2.38
CA CYS A 34 -11.25 22.27 -3.49
C CYS A 34 -11.33 23.48 -4.42
N ARG A 35 -10.95 24.68 -3.97
CA ARG A 35 -10.86 25.87 -4.84
C ARG A 35 -9.70 25.77 -5.84
N ALA A 36 -8.69 24.96 -5.51
CA ALA A 36 -7.54 24.68 -6.38
C ALA A 36 -7.76 23.47 -7.30
N ALA A 37 -8.90 22.76 -7.20
CA ALA A 37 -9.20 21.57 -8.00
C ALA A 37 -9.27 21.89 -9.51
N ARG A 38 -8.41 21.23 -10.29
CA ARG A 38 -8.33 21.38 -11.76
C ARG A 38 -8.81 20.14 -12.48
N SER A 39 -8.45 18.95 -11.99
CA SER A 39 -8.74 17.68 -12.66
C SER A 39 -10.20 17.23 -12.43
N LYS A 40 -10.71 16.37 -13.33
CA LYS A 40 -12.03 15.76 -13.16
C LYS A 40 -12.12 14.94 -11.87
N ILE A 41 -11.03 14.27 -11.50
CA ILE A 41 -10.94 13.46 -10.28
C ILE A 41 -10.98 14.36 -9.04
N GLU A 42 -10.19 15.43 -9.00
CA GLU A 42 -10.20 16.37 -7.86
C GLU A 42 -11.59 16.98 -7.66
N LYS A 43 -12.27 17.37 -8.75
CA LYS A 43 -13.64 17.88 -8.69
C LYS A 43 -14.63 16.82 -8.19
N ALA A 44 -14.49 15.57 -8.63
CA ALA A 44 -15.32 14.46 -8.16
C ALA A 44 -15.10 14.20 -6.65
N ILE A 45 -13.85 14.17 -6.21
CA ILE A 45 -13.49 14.02 -4.79
C ILE A 45 -14.11 15.16 -3.96
N CYS A 46 -14.02 16.40 -4.42
CA CYS A 46 -14.61 17.56 -3.76
C CYS A 46 -16.14 17.56 -3.71
N ALA A 47 -16.81 16.97 -4.69
CA ALA A 47 -18.27 16.94 -4.79
C ALA A 47 -18.92 15.81 -3.97
N ASP A 48 -18.15 14.77 -3.60
CA ASP A 48 -18.65 13.61 -2.86
C ASP A 48 -17.97 13.51 -1.47
N PRO A 49 -18.71 13.68 -0.36
CA PRO A 49 -18.18 13.54 1.00
C PRO A 49 -17.50 12.19 1.28
N ALA A 50 -17.96 11.09 0.67
CA ALA A 50 -17.36 9.77 0.85
C ALA A 50 -16.00 9.69 0.15
N LEU A 51 -15.87 10.24 -1.07
CA LEU A 51 -14.58 10.33 -1.76
C LEU A 51 -13.61 11.27 -1.02
N SER A 52 -14.11 12.40 -0.52
CA SER A 52 -13.33 13.30 0.33
C SER A 52 -12.79 12.61 1.59
N ALA A 53 -13.60 11.77 2.24
CA ALA A 53 -13.17 11.00 3.40
C ALA A 53 -12.09 9.97 3.05
N LEU A 54 -12.22 9.27 1.91
CA LEU A 54 -11.21 8.33 1.42
C LEU A 54 -9.89 9.04 1.09
N ASP A 55 -9.94 10.19 0.43
CA ASP A 55 -8.76 11.01 0.14
C ASP A 55 -8.01 11.41 1.42
N ARG A 56 -8.72 11.87 2.46
CA ARG A 56 -8.13 12.15 3.78
C ARG A 56 -7.52 10.91 4.42
N ARG A 57 -8.17 9.76 4.30
CA ARG A 57 -7.68 8.48 4.85
C ARG A 57 -6.36 8.07 4.18
N ILE A 58 -6.28 8.17 2.85
CA ILE A 58 -5.04 7.95 2.08
C ILE A 58 -3.95 8.91 2.54
N ALA A 59 -4.24 10.21 2.62
CA ALA A 59 -3.26 11.21 3.02
C ALA A 59 -2.73 10.96 4.44
N ALA A 60 -3.60 10.63 5.39
CA ALA A 60 -3.21 10.32 6.77
C ALA A 60 -2.34 9.07 6.85
N ALA A 61 -2.71 7.99 6.16
CA ALA A 61 -1.93 6.75 6.13
C ALA A 61 -0.55 6.98 5.49
N TYR A 62 -0.49 7.71 4.37
CA TYR A 62 0.74 8.07 3.69
C TYR A 62 1.70 8.88 4.59
N GLN A 63 1.19 9.90 5.30
CA GLN A 63 2.02 10.69 6.23
C GLN A 63 2.52 9.84 7.41
N LYS A 64 1.67 8.97 7.96
CA LYS A 64 2.06 8.04 9.02
C LYS A 64 3.20 7.13 8.58
N LEU A 65 3.12 6.59 7.37
CA LEU A 65 4.17 5.72 6.82
C LEU A 65 5.45 6.49 6.52
N LEU A 66 5.37 7.72 5.98
CA LEU A 66 6.55 8.57 5.78
C LEU A 66 7.31 8.83 7.08
N ALA A 67 6.61 8.93 8.21
CA ALA A 67 7.23 9.11 9.52
C ALA A 67 7.81 7.79 10.09
N ALA A 68 7.25 6.64 9.74
CA ALA A 68 7.60 5.34 10.32
C ALA A 68 8.63 4.54 9.51
N LEU A 69 8.63 4.66 8.17
CA LEU A 69 9.52 3.93 7.28
C LEU A 69 10.94 4.48 7.35
N ASP A 70 11.91 3.59 7.11
CA ASP A 70 13.32 3.95 6.89
C ASP A 70 13.56 4.63 5.53
N ALA A 71 14.81 4.98 5.23
CA ALA A 71 15.12 5.74 4.01
C ALA A 71 14.75 4.98 2.71
N PRO A 72 15.07 3.68 2.54
CA PRO A 72 14.59 2.90 1.40
C PRO A 72 13.06 2.86 1.32
N GLY A 73 12.37 2.59 2.45
CA GLY A 73 10.92 2.56 2.50
C GLY A 73 10.26 3.88 2.12
N ARG A 74 10.79 5.02 2.59
CA ARG A 74 10.27 6.36 2.21
C ARG A 74 10.47 6.66 0.73
N THR A 75 11.58 6.22 0.13
CA THR A 75 11.82 6.38 -1.31
C THR A 75 10.83 5.54 -2.11
N ALA A 76 10.70 4.26 -1.75
CA ALA A 76 9.73 3.36 -2.36
C ALA A 76 8.29 3.92 -2.24
N LEU A 77 7.92 4.47 -1.07
CA LEU A 77 6.56 4.92 -0.82
C LEU A 77 6.19 6.14 -1.68
N ARG A 78 7.13 7.08 -1.87
CA ARG A 78 6.94 8.22 -2.76
C ARG A 78 6.75 7.78 -4.22
N MET A 79 7.57 6.83 -4.65
CA MET A 79 7.47 6.25 -6.00
C MET A 79 6.12 5.56 -6.20
N ASP A 80 5.76 4.68 -5.28
CA ASP A 80 4.50 3.93 -5.29
C ASP A 80 3.27 4.86 -5.27
N GLN A 81 3.27 5.89 -4.42
CA GLN A 81 2.19 6.89 -4.38
C GLN A 81 2.09 7.70 -5.67
N ARG A 82 3.22 8.07 -6.29
CA ARG A 82 3.22 8.77 -7.59
C ARG A 82 2.63 7.89 -8.68
N THR A 83 3.09 6.64 -8.76
CA THR A 83 2.58 5.66 -9.73
C THR A 83 1.08 5.42 -9.54
N PHE A 84 0.59 5.34 -8.30
CA PHE A 84 -0.84 5.23 -8.04
C PHE A 84 -1.63 6.41 -8.63
N LEU A 85 -1.17 7.65 -8.43
CA LEU A 85 -1.83 8.82 -8.98
C LEU A 85 -1.83 8.82 -10.51
N GLU A 86 -0.71 8.43 -11.13
CA GLU A 86 -0.61 8.30 -12.59
C GLU A 86 -1.56 7.23 -13.14
N ALA A 87 -1.59 6.05 -12.52
CA ALA A 87 -2.48 4.95 -12.89
C ALA A 87 -3.96 5.35 -12.74
N ARG A 88 -4.33 5.92 -11.60
CA ARG A 88 -5.68 6.46 -11.32
C ARG A 88 -6.13 7.43 -12.42
N ASP A 89 -5.25 8.36 -12.78
CA ASP A 89 -5.55 9.39 -13.78
C ASP A 89 -5.66 8.82 -15.21
N ILE A 90 -4.92 7.76 -15.53
CA ILE A 90 -5.07 7.00 -16.79
C ILE A 90 -6.41 6.26 -16.80
N GLN A 91 -6.70 5.52 -15.73
CA GLN A 91 -7.87 4.64 -15.65
C GLN A 91 -9.18 5.43 -15.61
N ALA A 92 -9.19 6.61 -14.98
CA ALA A 92 -10.34 7.52 -14.96
C ALA A 92 -10.77 8.06 -16.33
N ARG A 93 -10.03 7.76 -17.41
CA ARG A 93 -10.45 8.03 -18.79
C ARG A 93 -11.49 7.02 -19.30
N ARG A 94 -11.56 5.85 -18.67
CA ARG A 94 -12.55 4.82 -19.00
C ARG A 94 -13.90 5.16 -18.36
N SER A 95 -14.98 4.81 -19.04
CA SER A 95 -16.35 5.07 -18.57
C SER A 95 -16.78 4.14 -17.43
N ASP A 96 -16.15 2.97 -17.30
CA ASP A 96 -16.44 1.95 -16.29
C ASP A 96 -15.52 2.02 -15.06
N TYR A 97 -14.72 3.09 -14.94
CA TYR A 97 -13.78 3.25 -13.85
C TYR A 97 -14.50 3.63 -12.53
N ASP A 98 -14.32 2.82 -11.50
CA ASP A 98 -14.83 3.06 -10.15
C ASP A 98 -13.77 3.74 -9.27
N LEU A 99 -13.83 5.07 -9.23
CA LEU A 99 -12.95 5.89 -8.39
C LEU A 99 -13.10 5.56 -6.90
N LYS A 100 -14.31 5.22 -6.43
CA LYS A 100 -14.53 4.94 -5.00
C LYS A 100 -13.85 3.63 -4.61
N ALA A 101 -13.97 2.59 -5.44
CA ALA A 101 -13.29 1.32 -5.22
C ALA A 101 -11.77 1.51 -5.24
N ASP A 102 -11.23 2.28 -6.19
CA ASP A 102 -9.80 2.52 -6.30
C ASP A 102 -9.22 3.27 -5.08
N LEU A 103 -9.87 4.36 -4.64
CA LEU A 103 -9.46 5.07 -3.42
C LEU A 103 -9.62 4.21 -2.16
N THR A 104 -10.64 3.34 -2.11
CA THR A 104 -10.84 2.40 -1.00
C THR A 104 -9.70 1.37 -0.93
N GLY A 105 -9.35 0.77 -2.08
CA GLY A 105 -8.25 -0.18 -2.20
C GLY A 105 -6.92 0.47 -1.81
N ARG A 106 -6.67 1.70 -2.29
CA ARG A 106 -5.46 2.45 -1.93
C ARG A 106 -5.34 2.71 -0.44
N ALA A 107 -6.42 3.16 0.19
CA ALA A 107 -6.43 3.40 1.64
C ALA A 107 -6.13 2.12 2.42
N ALA A 108 -6.78 1.01 2.04
CA ALA A 108 -6.58 -0.30 2.67
C ALA A 108 -5.13 -0.81 2.50
N PHE A 109 -4.54 -0.66 1.31
CA PHE A 109 -3.15 -1.01 1.06
C PHE A 109 -2.19 -0.21 1.94
N LEU A 110 -2.29 1.13 1.95
CA LEU A 110 -1.40 1.95 2.79
C LEU A 110 -1.54 1.61 4.28
N GLU A 111 -2.74 1.30 4.74
CA GLU A 111 -2.96 0.91 6.12
C GLU A 111 -2.47 -0.50 6.44
N SER A 112 -2.33 -1.40 5.46
CA SER A 112 -1.83 -2.75 5.68
C SER A 112 -0.30 -2.84 5.72
N ILE A 113 0.41 -1.83 5.20
CA ILE A 113 1.88 -1.79 5.20
C ILE A 113 2.44 -1.90 6.62
N GLU A 114 3.39 -2.83 6.79
CA GLU A 114 4.21 -2.98 7.97
C GLU A 114 5.47 -2.13 7.82
N PRO A 115 5.63 -1.04 8.60
CA PRO A 115 6.77 -0.14 8.44
C PRO A 115 8.07 -0.68 9.06
N VAL A 116 8.01 -1.83 9.75
CA VAL A 116 9.15 -2.46 10.40
C VAL A 116 9.77 -3.48 9.44
N PRO A 117 11.10 -3.49 9.26
CA PRO A 117 11.79 -4.49 8.45
C PRO A 117 11.41 -5.92 8.85
N ARG A 118 10.87 -6.69 7.89
CA ARG A 118 10.51 -8.09 8.10
C ARG A 118 11.74 -9.00 7.96
N ALA A 119 11.87 -9.95 8.89
CA ALA A 119 12.85 -11.02 8.78
C ALA A 119 12.39 -12.06 7.74
N GLY A 120 13.30 -12.49 6.86
CA GLY A 120 13.01 -13.49 5.83
C GLY A 120 12.05 -13.02 4.74
N PHE A 121 11.60 -13.95 3.90
CA PHE A 121 10.81 -13.68 2.69
C PHE A 121 9.34 -14.12 2.79
N ALA A 122 8.96 -14.76 3.89
CA ALA A 122 7.62 -15.29 4.06
C ALA A 122 6.54 -14.20 4.12
N GLY A 123 5.33 -14.56 3.69
CA GLY A 123 4.16 -13.70 3.66
C GLY A 123 4.04 -12.91 2.36
N THR A 124 3.11 -11.96 2.36
CA THR A 124 2.83 -11.10 1.20
C THR A 124 3.61 -9.81 1.27
N TRP A 125 4.12 -9.40 0.11
CA TRP A 125 4.77 -8.13 -0.16
C TRP A 125 4.02 -7.48 -1.33
N THR A 126 3.58 -6.24 -1.19
CA THR A 126 2.65 -5.61 -2.14
C THR A 126 3.15 -4.23 -2.54
N ASN A 127 2.89 -3.83 -3.77
CA ASN A 127 2.97 -2.45 -4.25
C ASN A 127 1.75 -2.15 -5.14
N VAL A 128 1.74 -0.98 -5.76
CA VAL A 128 0.69 -0.54 -6.68
C VAL A 128 0.47 -1.45 -7.90
N TYR A 129 1.48 -2.22 -8.33
CA TYR A 129 1.38 -3.11 -9.48
C TYR A 129 0.85 -4.50 -9.12
N GLY A 130 1.05 -4.95 -7.88
CA GLY A 130 0.61 -6.27 -7.45
C GLY A 130 1.42 -6.79 -6.28
N ASP A 131 1.67 -8.09 -6.25
CA ASP A 131 2.22 -8.77 -5.09
C ASP A 131 3.30 -9.82 -5.41
N VAL A 132 4.15 -10.02 -4.41
CA VAL A 132 5.10 -11.12 -4.26
C VAL A 132 4.72 -11.83 -2.97
N SER A 133 4.45 -13.13 -3.03
CA SER A 133 4.19 -13.94 -1.84
C SER A 133 5.21 -15.06 -1.70
N GLY A 134 5.75 -15.22 -0.50
CA GLY A 134 6.70 -16.27 -0.15
C GLY A 134 6.12 -17.21 0.90
N SER A 135 6.29 -18.52 0.70
CA SER A 135 6.00 -19.54 1.71
C SER A 135 7.19 -20.49 1.85
N THR A 136 7.47 -20.96 3.06
CA THR A 136 8.60 -21.89 3.29
C THR A 136 8.34 -23.23 2.61
N ALA A 137 9.33 -23.78 1.91
CA ALA A 137 9.26 -25.08 1.26
C ALA A 137 10.62 -25.80 1.42
N GLY A 138 10.67 -26.81 2.30
CA GLY A 138 11.92 -27.48 2.65
C GLY A 138 12.94 -26.50 3.24
N SER A 139 14.13 -26.43 2.64
CA SER A 139 15.19 -25.46 3.00
C SER A 139 15.07 -24.12 2.26
N GLY A 140 14.11 -23.98 1.34
CA GLY A 140 13.91 -22.80 0.51
C GLY A 140 12.50 -22.21 0.64
N PHE A 141 12.05 -21.58 -0.43
CA PHE A 141 10.73 -20.97 -0.54
C PHE A 141 9.99 -21.44 -1.79
N LYS A 142 8.67 -21.50 -1.71
CA LYS A 142 7.80 -21.36 -2.88
C LYS A 142 7.40 -19.89 -2.98
N VAL A 143 7.56 -19.30 -4.15
CA VAL A 143 7.30 -17.89 -4.44
C VAL A 143 6.27 -17.78 -5.55
N GLU A 144 5.26 -16.95 -5.33
CA GLU A 144 4.30 -16.52 -6.34
C GLU A 144 4.45 -15.01 -6.54
N ILE A 145 4.52 -14.56 -7.79
CA ILE A 145 4.59 -13.14 -8.14
C ILE A 145 3.48 -12.85 -9.16
N SER A 146 2.73 -11.79 -8.95
CA SER A 146 1.71 -11.31 -9.89
C SER A 146 1.74 -9.79 -9.94
N THR A 147 2.04 -9.22 -11.11
CA THR A 147 2.12 -7.76 -11.30
C THR A 147 1.42 -7.35 -12.59
N VAL A 148 0.74 -6.21 -12.56
CA VAL A 148 0.09 -5.61 -13.72
C VAL A 148 0.49 -4.14 -13.83
N GLN A 149 0.95 -3.75 -15.02
CA GLN A 149 1.32 -2.38 -15.32
C GLN A 149 0.07 -1.53 -15.54
N PRO A 150 0.12 -0.20 -15.35
CA PRO A 150 -1.07 0.64 -15.24
C PRO A 150 -1.80 0.88 -16.57
N TYR A 151 -1.27 0.34 -17.67
CA TYR A 151 -1.86 0.43 -18.99
C TYR A 151 -2.78 -0.77 -19.24
N PRO A 152 -4.07 -0.57 -19.57
CA PRO A 152 -5.05 -1.65 -19.75
C PRO A 152 -4.67 -2.75 -20.75
N SER A 153 -3.77 -2.46 -21.69
CA SER A 153 -3.32 -3.40 -22.72
C SER A 153 -2.13 -4.26 -22.29
N TYR A 154 -1.54 -4.00 -21.12
CA TYR A 154 -0.33 -4.70 -20.70
C TYR A 154 -0.74 -6.00 -19.99
N PRO A 155 -0.14 -7.15 -20.36
CA PRO A 155 -0.46 -8.42 -19.71
C PRO A 155 -0.03 -8.42 -18.25
N THR A 156 -0.69 -9.25 -17.43
CA THR A 156 -0.20 -9.55 -16.08
C THR A 156 1.07 -10.38 -16.20
N CYS A 157 2.11 -10.00 -15.46
CA CYS A 157 3.28 -10.83 -15.28
C CYS A 157 3.11 -11.77 -14.08
N THR A 158 3.14 -13.08 -14.31
CA THR A 158 2.87 -14.10 -13.29
C THR A 158 3.95 -15.18 -13.23
N LEU A 159 4.62 -15.34 -12.10
CA LEU A 159 5.66 -16.34 -11.90
C LEU A 159 5.36 -17.19 -10.65
N SER A 160 5.38 -18.52 -10.81
CA SER A 160 5.37 -19.49 -9.70
C SER A 160 6.67 -20.29 -9.75
N ALA A 161 7.52 -20.17 -8.73
CA ALA A 161 8.82 -20.83 -8.72
C ALA A 161 9.39 -21.03 -7.31
N SER A 162 10.42 -21.87 -7.22
CA SER A 162 11.23 -22.10 -6.05
C SER A 162 12.21 -20.94 -5.83
N GLY A 163 12.49 -20.66 -4.55
CA GLY A 163 13.41 -19.61 -4.12
C GLY A 163 14.51 -20.17 -3.22
N ALA A 164 15.76 -19.88 -3.55
CA ALA A 164 16.93 -20.22 -2.75
C ALA A 164 17.49 -18.99 -2.02
N VAL A 165 17.65 -19.09 -0.70
CA VAL A 165 18.12 -17.97 0.14
C VAL A 165 19.64 -17.83 0.09
N SER A 166 20.11 -16.60 -0.03
CA SER A 166 21.51 -16.22 0.22
C SER A 166 21.56 -14.87 0.93
N GLY A 167 21.78 -14.89 2.25
CA GLY A 167 21.81 -13.68 3.07
C GLY A 167 20.50 -12.88 3.06
N ASN A 168 20.54 -11.67 2.51
CA ASN A 168 19.36 -10.82 2.33
C ASN A 168 18.70 -10.98 0.95
N THR A 169 19.18 -11.90 0.12
CA THR A 169 18.65 -12.18 -1.21
C THR A 169 17.92 -13.53 -1.28
N LEU A 170 16.95 -13.63 -2.17
CA LEU A 170 16.31 -14.87 -2.59
C LEU A 170 16.38 -14.93 -4.12
N LEU A 171 17.04 -15.96 -4.65
CA LEU A 171 17.05 -16.23 -6.09
C LEU A 171 15.86 -17.12 -6.43
N VAL A 172 14.93 -16.61 -7.21
CA VAL A 172 13.68 -17.27 -7.61
C VAL A 172 13.79 -17.81 -9.03
N GLY A 173 13.39 -19.07 -9.24
CA GLY A 173 13.48 -19.77 -10.52
C GLY A 173 14.89 -20.27 -10.85
N GLY A 174 15.73 -20.48 -9.82
CA GLY A 174 17.15 -20.78 -9.99
C GLY A 174 17.49 -22.24 -10.33
N SER A 175 16.53 -23.17 -10.25
CA SER A 175 16.77 -24.58 -10.58
C SER A 175 17.09 -24.77 -12.08
N GLU A 176 17.66 -25.91 -12.44
CA GLU A 176 17.93 -26.21 -13.86
C GLU A 176 16.64 -26.32 -14.67
N GLU A 177 15.63 -26.98 -14.12
CA GLU A 177 14.31 -27.13 -14.73
C GLU A 177 13.61 -25.78 -14.92
N GLU A 178 13.52 -24.96 -13.87
CA GLU A 178 12.87 -23.64 -13.96
C GLU A 178 13.60 -22.68 -14.89
N ARG A 179 14.94 -22.74 -14.94
CA ARG A 179 15.69 -21.93 -15.92
C ARG A 179 15.42 -22.38 -17.33
N LYS A 180 15.23 -23.69 -17.58
CA LYS A 180 14.84 -24.17 -18.90
C LYS A 180 13.44 -23.69 -19.27
N ASP A 181 12.49 -23.75 -18.33
CA ASP A 181 11.09 -23.36 -18.56
C ASP A 181 10.92 -21.84 -18.71
N ASN A 182 11.79 -21.05 -18.09
CA ASN A 182 11.72 -19.59 -18.09
C ASN A 182 12.77 -18.94 -19.03
N ASP A 183 13.29 -19.67 -20.01
CA ASP A 183 14.31 -19.19 -20.96
C ASP A 183 15.55 -18.56 -20.28
N GLY A 184 15.91 -19.04 -19.11
CA GLY A 184 17.04 -18.59 -18.29
C GLY A 184 16.76 -17.38 -17.41
N TRP A 185 15.56 -16.79 -17.49
CA TRP A 185 15.17 -15.67 -16.63
C TRP A 185 14.95 -16.13 -15.19
N THR A 186 15.44 -15.31 -14.26
CA THR A 186 15.22 -15.49 -12.82
C THR A 186 14.81 -14.17 -12.18
N VAL A 187 14.30 -14.22 -10.96
CA VAL A 187 14.00 -13.00 -10.18
C VAL A 187 14.89 -13.00 -8.94
N LYS A 188 15.62 -11.91 -8.74
CA LYS A 188 16.36 -11.67 -7.50
C LYS A 188 15.50 -10.80 -6.60
N LEU A 189 15.08 -11.35 -5.47
CA LEU A 189 14.42 -10.59 -4.42
C LEU A 189 15.48 -10.17 -3.39
N THR A 190 15.53 -8.90 -3.00
CA THR A 190 16.50 -8.36 -2.04
C THR A 190 15.77 -7.62 -0.93
N ARG A 191 15.99 -8.01 0.32
CA ARG A 191 15.49 -7.27 1.48
C ARG A 191 16.36 -6.04 1.72
N GLU A 192 15.74 -4.88 1.69
CA GLU A 192 16.37 -3.59 1.94
C GLU A 192 15.49 -2.77 2.87
N GLY A 193 15.87 -2.72 4.15
CA GLY A 193 15.09 -2.01 5.16
C GLY A 193 13.67 -2.58 5.29
N ALA A 194 12.67 -1.69 5.24
CA ALA A 194 11.25 -2.05 5.27
C ALA A 194 10.69 -2.57 3.93
N THR A 195 11.55 -2.80 2.92
CA THR A 195 11.12 -3.16 1.56
C THR A 195 11.74 -4.46 1.07
N LEU A 196 11.10 -5.03 0.04
CA LEU A 196 11.62 -6.10 -0.80
C LEU A 196 11.77 -5.58 -2.22
N SER A 197 13.00 -5.42 -2.71
CA SER A 197 13.27 -5.13 -4.12
C SER A 197 13.14 -6.42 -4.93
N ALA A 198 12.37 -6.41 -6.00
CA ALA A 198 12.35 -7.47 -7.00
C ALA A 198 13.04 -6.97 -8.28
N GLU A 199 13.95 -7.77 -8.81
CA GLU A 199 14.71 -7.46 -10.01
C GLU A 199 14.75 -8.67 -10.95
N LEU A 200 14.23 -8.51 -12.17
CA LEU A 200 14.42 -9.45 -13.26
C LEU A 200 15.90 -9.59 -13.59
N GLN A 201 16.40 -10.82 -13.49
CA GLN A 201 17.76 -11.17 -13.89
C GLN A 201 17.70 -11.77 -15.29
N ARG A 202 18.24 -11.01 -16.25
CA ARG A 202 18.32 -11.40 -17.64
C ARG A 202 19.43 -12.44 -17.85
N PRO A 203 19.17 -13.55 -18.56
CA PRO A 203 20.22 -14.50 -18.95
C PRO A 203 21.18 -13.83 -19.94
N ARG A 204 22.47 -14.19 -19.87
CA ARG A 204 23.52 -13.53 -20.67
C ARG A 204 23.31 -13.68 -22.16
N GLU A 205 22.72 -14.80 -22.56
CA GLU A 205 22.50 -15.22 -23.95
C GLU A 205 21.26 -14.59 -24.58
N ALA A 206 20.34 -14.01 -23.79
CA ALA A 206 19.21 -13.29 -24.35
C ALA A 206 19.71 -11.95 -24.93
N GLU A 207 19.63 -11.73 -26.24
CA GLU A 207 20.05 -10.48 -26.91
C GLU A 207 19.03 -9.35 -26.76
N PHE A 208 17.74 -9.67 -26.75
CA PHE A 208 16.60 -8.80 -26.45
C PHE A 208 15.43 -9.69 -26.04
N GLY A 209 14.68 -9.34 -25.00
CA GLY A 209 13.54 -10.16 -24.60
C GLY A 209 12.87 -9.68 -23.32
N SER A 210 11.59 -9.97 -23.21
CA SER A 210 10.86 -9.98 -21.94
C SER A 210 10.80 -11.43 -21.47
N PRO A 211 10.81 -11.69 -20.15
CA PRO A 211 10.64 -13.05 -19.66
C PRO A 211 9.30 -13.63 -20.16
N PRO A 212 9.24 -14.94 -20.47
CA PRO A 212 8.04 -15.56 -21.03
C PRO A 212 6.82 -15.40 -20.10
N PHE A 213 7.05 -15.30 -18.79
CA PHE A 213 6.04 -15.10 -17.77
C PHE A 213 5.55 -13.65 -17.60
N CYS A 214 6.17 -12.65 -18.25
CA CYS A 214 5.66 -11.26 -18.26
C CYS A 214 5.01 -10.85 -19.57
N GLY A 215 5.33 -11.48 -20.70
CA GLY A 215 4.92 -10.97 -22.00
C GLY A 215 5.52 -9.58 -22.32
N PHE A 216 4.93 -8.86 -23.27
CA PHE A 216 5.51 -7.62 -23.78
C PHE A 216 5.27 -6.41 -22.85
N ARG A 217 6.35 -5.70 -22.49
CA ARG A 217 6.35 -4.43 -21.73
C ARG A 217 5.84 -4.49 -20.28
N SER A 218 5.54 -5.67 -19.76
CA SER A 218 5.30 -5.85 -18.33
C SER A 218 6.60 -6.25 -17.62
N THR A 219 6.66 -5.94 -16.32
CA THR A 219 7.81 -6.24 -15.48
C THR A 219 7.36 -6.53 -14.05
N ILE A 220 8.16 -7.32 -13.35
CA ILE A 220 8.10 -7.55 -11.90
C ILE A 220 8.95 -6.52 -11.14
N ASP A 221 9.83 -5.78 -11.84
CA ASP A 221 10.78 -4.87 -11.21
C ASP A 221 10.08 -3.83 -10.33
N GLY A 222 10.55 -3.70 -9.09
CA GLY A 222 10.01 -2.71 -8.18
C GLY A 222 10.30 -3.01 -6.71
N SER A 223 9.95 -2.05 -5.87
CA SER A 223 9.99 -2.21 -4.42
C SER A 223 8.60 -2.58 -3.91
N PHE A 224 8.54 -3.58 -3.03
CA PHE A 224 7.32 -4.08 -2.41
C PHE A 224 7.40 -3.87 -0.90
N PHE A 225 6.23 -3.64 -0.29
CA PHE A 225 6.10 -3.47 1.16
C PHE A 225 5.54 -4.74 1.78
N ALA A 226 6.08 -5.14 2.92
CA ALA A 226 5.45 -6.15 3.74
C ALA A 226 4.03 -5.68 4.11
N THR A 227 3.01 -6.49 3.80
CA THR A 227 1.62 -6.19 4.15
C THR A 227 1.07 -7.21 5.12
N ARG A 228 0.21 -6.75 6.03
CA ARG A 228 -0.58 -7.62 6.89
C ARG A 228 -1.62 -8.33 6.04
N GLN A 229 -1.70 -9.65 6.17
CA GLN A 229 -2.81 -10.40 5.56
C GLN A 229 -4.14 -9.96 6.20
N PRO A 230 -5.22 -9.82 5.42
CA PRO A 230 -6.55 -9.69 5.99
C PRO A 230 -6.79 -10.84 6.95
N SER A 231 -7.24 -10.56 8.17
CA SER A 231 -7.63 -11.60 9.12
C SER A 231 -8.92 -12.27 8.63
N GLY A 232 -8.77 -13.24 7.74
CA GLY A 232 -9.87 -13.96 7.10
C GLY A 232 -9.32 -14.79 5.94
N ASN A 233 -9.49 -16.11 6.02
CA ASN A 233 -9.12 -17.06 4.98
C ASN A 233 -9.64 -16.57 3.62
N PRO A 234 -8.82 -16.41 2.56
CA PRO A 234 -9.36 -16.13 1.25
C PRO A 234 -10.23 -17.31 0.85
N ALA A 235 -11.54 -17.09 0.77
CA ALA A 235 -12.42 -18.01 0.08
C ALA A 235 -11.92 -18.10 -1.36
N ARG A 236 -11.76 -19.35 -1.81
CA ARG A 236 -11.26 -19.78 -3.13
C ARG A 236 -11.79 -18.96 -4.30
#